data_AF-A0A371MMM6-F1
#
_entry.id   AF-A0A371MMM6-F1
#
_cell.length_a   1.000
_cell.length_b   1.000
_cell.length_c   1.000
_cell.angle_alpha   90.00
_cell.angle_beta   90.00
_cell.angle_gamma   90.00
#
_symmetry.space_group_name_H-M   'P 1'
#
loop_
_entity.id
_entity.type
_entity.pdbx_description
1 polymer ?
#
loop_
_entity_poly.entity_id
_entity_poly.type
_entity_poly.pdbx_seq_one_letter_code
_entity_poly.pdbx_strand_id
1 'polypeptide(L)' 'MSRAESPPRDTLTEEERELFERLYEQFKDDDIGRVFEIALQASSERENREANS' A
#
# COMPACT_ATOMS: atom_id res chain seq x y z
N MET A 1 -22.80 -9.93 -11.14
CA MET A 1 -21.54 -10.17 -10.44
C MET A 1 -20.75 -8.88 -10.52
N SER A 2 -20.58 -8.18 -9.40
CA SER A 2 -19.81 -6.93 -9.38
C SER A 2 -18.37 -7.25 -9.69
N ARG A 3 -17.88 -6.72 -10.81
CA ARG A 3 -16.47 -6.79 -11.17
C ARG A 3 -15.76 -5.91 -10.16
N ALA A 4 -15.04 -6.50 -9.22
CA ALA A 4 -14.10 -5.74 -8.40
C ALA A 4 -13.11 -5.11 -9.38
N GLU A 5 -13.22 -3.80 -9.60
CA GLU A 5 -12.18 -3.05 -10.27
C GLU A 5 -10.95 -3.19 -9.39
N SER A 6 -10.02 -4.05 -9.82
CA SER A 6 -8.73 -4.17 -9.15
C SER A 6 -8.11 -2.79 -9.15
N PRO A 7 -7.60 -2.30 -8.01
CA PRO A 7 -6.83 -1.08 -8.04
C PRO A 7 -5.71 -1.25 -9.07
N PRO A 8 -5.34 -0.16 -9.76
CA PRO A 8 -4.22 -0.21 -10.68
C PRO A 8 -3.00 -0.88 -10.02
N ARG A 9 -2.20 -1.60 -10.79
CA ARG A 9 -1.22 -2.61 -10.31
C ARG A 9 -0.26 -2.17 -9.20
N ASP A 10 -0.13 -0.88 -8.94
CA ASP A 10 0.80 -0.30 -7.99
C ASP A 10 0.09 0.37 -6.78
N THR A 11 -1.24 0.28 -6.67
CA THR A 11 -2.01 0.70 -5.49
C THR A 11 -2.50 -0.52 -4.71
N LEU A 12 -2.25 -0.50 -3.42
CA LEU A 12 -2.77 -1.48 -2.48
C LEU A 12 -4.27 -1.26 -2.31
N THR A 13 -5.03 -2.35 -2.21
CA THR A 13 -6.39 -2.32 -1.65
C THR A 13 -6.35 -1.90 -0.18
N GLU A 14 -7.50 -1.53 0.40
CA GLU A 14 -7.61 -1.22 1.83
C GLU A 14 -7.12 -2.40 2.71
N GLU A 15 -7.51 -3.63 2.36
CA GLU A 15 -7.11 -4.83 3.08
C GLU A 15 -5.60 -5.08 3.00
N GLU A 16 -4.99 -4.87 1.83
CA GLU A 16 -3.54 -4.99 1.63
C GLU A 16 -2.80 -3.87 2.36
N ARG A 17 -3.33 -2.65 2.38
CA ARG A 17 -2.75 -1.54 3.13
C ARG A 17 -2.71 -1.84 4.62
N GLU A 18 -3.82 -2.27 5.20
CA GLU A 18 -3.87 -2.65 6.63
C GLU A 18 -2.86 -3.77 6.95
N LEU A 19 -2.73 -4.76 6.06
CA LEU A 19 -1.76 -5.84 6.21
C LEU A 19 -0.32 -5.29 6.20
N PHE A 20 0.01 -4.43 5.25
CA PHE A 20 1.35 -3.85 5.12
C PHE A 20 1.69 -2.90 6.29
N GLU A 21 0.72 -2.16 6.82
CA GLU A 21 0.89 -1.34 8.03
C GLU A 21 1.22 -2.21 9.25
N ARG A 22 0.51 -3.34 9.43
CA ARG A 22 0.80 -4.30 10.51
C ARG A 22 2.17 -4.96 10.35
N LEU A 23 2.55 -5.33 9.13
CA LEU A 23 3.86 -5.89 8.85
C LEU A 23 4.97 -4.87 9.08
N TYR A 24 4.78 -3.62 8.66
CA TYR A 24 5.71 -2.54 8.95
C TYR A 24 5.92 -2.38 10.47
N GLU A 25 4.85 -2.28 11.27
CA GLU A 25 4.96 -2.13 12.72
C GLU A 25 5.65 -3.34 13.38
N GLN A 26 5.38 -4.55 12.89
CA GLN A 26 6.00 -5.78 13.38
C GLN A 26 7.52 -5.81 13.10
N PHE A 27 7.95 -5.26 11.96
CA PHE A 27 9.33 -5.35 11.46
C PHE A 27 10.05 -3.99 11.43
N LYS A 28 9.57 -2.98 12.16
CA LYS A 28 10.08 -1.60 12.10
C LYS A 28 11.56 -1.46 12.47
N ASP A 29 12.08 -2.40 13.26
CA ASP A 29 13.46 -2.42 13.74
C ASP A 29 14.37 -3.33 12.86
N ASP A 30 13.80 -3.98 11.83
CA ASP A 30 14.49 -4.84 10.88
C ASP A 30 14.57 -4.17 9.49
N ASP A 31 15.57 -4.54 8.69
CA ASP A 31 15.73 -4.04 7.31
C ASP A 31 14.50 -4.32 6.43
N ILE A 32 13.75 -5.38 6.74
CA ILE A 32 12.53 -5.75 6.01
C ILE A 32 11.38 -4.76 6.28
N GLY A 33 11.37 -4.07 7.42
CA GLY A 33 10.42 -2.98 7.71
C GLY A 33 10.47 -1.89 6.64
N ARG A 34 11.67 -1.56 6.15
CA ARG A 34 11.88 -0.57 5.09
C ARG A 34 11.17 -0.94 3.79
N VAL A 35 11.06 -2.22 3.48
CA VAL A 35 10.37 -2.70 2.26
C VAL A 35 8.87 -2.44 2.36
N PHE A 36 8.27 -2.70 3.52
CA PHE A 36 6.85 -2.43 3.75
C PHE A 36 6.55 -0.92 3.73
N GLU A 37 7.43 -0.10 4.31
CA GLU A 37 7.31 1.36 4.26
C GLU A 37 7.31 1.89 2.81
N ILE A 38 8.23 1.40 1.97
CA ILE A 38 8.32 1.80 0.56
C ILE A 38 7.04 1.42 -0.19
N ALA A 39 6.49 0.23 0.05
CA ALA A 39 5.24 -0.21 -0.59
C ALA A 39 4.04 0.67 -0.16
N LEU A 40 3.93 1.03 1.11
CA LEU A 40 2.90 1.94 1.62
C LEU A 40 3.03 3.35 1.02
N GLN A 41 4.25 3.88 0.93
CA GLN A 41 4.51 5.18 0.31
C GLN A 41 4.15 5.18 -1.18
N ALA A 42 4.59 4.17 -1.93
CA ALA A 42 4.30 4.04 -3.36
C ALA A 42 2.79 4.00 -3.65
N SER A 43 2.04 3.26 -2.82
CA SER A 43 0.58 3.20 -2.91
C SER A 43 -0.07 4.57 -2.66
N SER A 44 0.40 5.29 -1.63
CA SER A 44 -0.16 6.58 -1.22
C SER A 44 0.13 7.71 -2.23
N GLU A 45 1.33 7.75 -2.81
CA GLU A 45 1.71 8.76 -3.81
C GLU A 45 0.86 8.66 -5.08
N ARG A 46 0.49 7.43 -5.47
CA ARG A 46 -0.30 7.18 -6.67
C ARG A 46 -1.78 7.52 -6.46
N GLU A 47 -2.34 7.17 -5.31
CA GLU A 47 -3.68 7.62 -4.89
C GLU A 47 -3.76 9.16 -4.90
N ASN A 48 -2.75 9.84 -4.35
CA ASN A 48 -2.70 11.31 -4.30
C ASN A 48 -2.53 11.95 -5.69
N ARG A 49 -1.85 11.29 -6.64
CA ARG A 49 -1.74 11.76 -8.02
C ARG A 49 -3.05 11.59 -8.79
N GLU A 50 -3.77 10.49 -8.58
CA GLU A 50 -5.10 10.27 -9.19
C GLU A 50 -6.16 11.20 -8.60
N ALA A 51 -6.09 11.54 -7.31
CA ALA A 51 -6.99 12.50 -6.68
C ALA A 51 -6.78 13.97 -7.14
N ASN A 52 -5.60 14.30 -7.67
CA ASN A 52 -5.22 15.64 -8.14
C ASN A 52 -5.17 15.78 -9.68
N SER A 53 -5.59 14.77 -10.45
CA SER A 53 -5.63 14.79 -11.93
C SER A 53 -7.07 14.83 -12.45
#